data_AF-A0AAE0L040-F1
#
_entry.id   AF-A0AAE0L040-F1
#
_cell.length_a   1.000
_cell.length_b   1.000
_cell.length_c   1.000
_cell.angle_alpha   90.00
_cell.angle_beta   90.00
_cell.angle_gamma   90.00
#
_symmetry.space_group_name_H-M   'P 1'
#
loop_
_entity.id
_entity.type
_entity.pdbx_description
1 polymer ?
#
loop_
_entity_poly.entity_id
_entity_poly.type
_entity_poly.pdbx_seq_one_letter_code
_entity_poly.pdbx_strand_id
1 'polypeptide(L)'
;MADYAYLIKSLKRDLDCEESPVIAFGGSYGGMTAAWMRMKYPYILDGAVAASAPIWSFTGMHPSYDYNAFSKVVARDAGVPCRDHFKVRPSLLRTTGFWSASTCGC
;
A
#
# COMPACT_ATOMS: atom_id res chain seq x y z
N MET A 1 -7.76 -12.29 8.50
CA MET A 1 -6.49 -12.99 8.80
C MET A 1 -6.75 -14.39 9.34
N ALA A 2 -7.66 -14.54 10.30
CA ALA A 2 -8.07 -15.86 10.79
C ALA A 2 -8.53 -16.82 9.67
N ASP A 3 -9.23 -16.32 8.65
CA ASP A 3 -9.67 -17.15 7.52
C ASP A 3 -8.49 -17.75 6.75
N TYR A 4 -7.45 -16.95 6.47
CA TYR A 4 -6.23 -17.45 5.84
C TYR A 4 -5.48 -18.45 6.72
N ALA A 5 -5.42 -18.20 8.03
CA ALA A 5 -4.80 -19.12 8.98
C ALA A 5 -5.52 -20.47 9.00
N TYR A 6 -6.86 -20.46 9.01
CA TYR A 6 -7.67 -21.66 8.96
C TYR A 6 -7.51 -22.39 7.62
N LEU A 7 -7.57 -21.66 6.50
CA LEU A 7 -7.41 -22.20 5.16
C LEU A 7 -6.05 -22.86 4.96
N ILE A 8 -4.95 -22.23 5.40
CA ILE A 8 -3.62 -22.84 5.29
C ILE A 8 -3.58 -24.15 6.08
N LYS A 9 -4.14 -24.17 7.29
CA LYS A 9 -4.19 -25.37 8.12
C LYS A 9 -5.03 -26.49 7.48
N SER A 10 -6.18 -26.15 6.88
CA SER A 10 -7.00 -27.14 6.19
C SER A 10 -6.29 -27.67 4.94
N LEU A 11 -5.69 -26.80 4.13
CA LEU A 11 -4.96 -27.21 2.93
C LEU A 11 -3.77 -28.11 3.25
N LYS A 12 -2.99 -27.79 4.29
CA LYS A 12 -1.85 -28.63 4.69
C LYS A 12 -2.28 -30.03 5.08
N ARG A 13 -3.40 -30.17 5.80
CA ARG A 13 -3.98 -31.48 6.16
C ARG A 13 -4.55 -32.21 4.96
N ASP A 14 -5.31 -31.52 4.12
CA ASP A 14 -6.01 -32.13 2.98
C ASP A 14 -5.01 -32.56 1.88
N LEU A 15 -3.79 -31.99 1.87
CA LEU A 15 -2.69 -32.33 0.97
C LEU A 15 -1.56 -33.16 1.63
N ASP A 16 -1.73 -33.61 2.88
CA ASP A 16 -0.74 -34.41 3.65
C ASP A 16 0.66 -33.76 3.67
N CYS A 17 0.70 -32.46 3.97
CA CYS A 17 1.92 -31.64 3.93
C CYS A 17 2.07 -30.71 5.14
N GLU A 18 1.77 -31.21 6.34
CA GLU A 18 1.82 -30.48 7.62
C GLU A 18 3.17 -29.84 7.93
N GLU A 19 4.27 -30.42 7.45
CA GLU A 19 5.63 -29.92 7.68
C GLU A 19 6.14 -28.98 6.59
N SER A 20 5.37 -28.78 5.51
CA SER A 20 5.80 -27.92 4.39
C SER A 20 5.86 -26.45 4.79
N PRO A 21 6.95 -25.73 4.44
CA PRO A 21 7.06 -24.31 4.75
C PRO A 21 6.08 -23.49 3.90
N VAL A 22 5.54 -22.42 4.47
CA VAL A 22 4.55 -21.54 3.82
C VAL A 22 5.07 -20.10 3.78
N ILE A 23 5.14 -19.54 2.57
CA ILE A 23 5.52 -18.15 2.33
C ILE A 23 4.31 -17.37 1.82
N ALA A 24 3.94 -16.30 2.52
CA ALA A 24 2.87 -15.40 2.08
C ALA A 24 3.41 -14.37 1.07
N PHE A 25 2.67 -14.11 0.00
CA PHE A 25 2.98 -13.05 -0.96
C PHE A 25 1.81 -12.07 -1.02
N GLY A 26 2.11 -10.77 -1.11
CA GLY A 26 1.08 -9.76 -1.29
C GLY A 26 1.62 -8.40 -1.68
N GLY A 27 0.82 -7.65 -2.43
CA GLY A 27 1.09 -6.27 -2.83
C GLY A 27 0.12 -5.28 -2.17
N SER A 28 0.57 -4.05 -1.88
CA SER A 28 -0.30 -3.00 -1.32
C SER A 28 -0.98 -3.47 -0.02
N TYR A 29 -2.31 -3.39 0.08
CA TYR A 29 -3.06 -3.94 1.21
C TYR A 29 -2.87 -5.45 1.40
N GLY A 30 -2.72 -6.20 0.30
CA GLY A 30 -2.36 -7.62 0.36
C GLY A 30 -0.98 -7.84 1.00
N GLY A 31 -0.03 -6.94 0.74
CA GLY A 31 1.29 -6.96 1.35
C GLY A 31 1.25 -6.62 2.84
N MET A 32 0.40 -5.67 3.25
CA MET A 32 0.14 -5.41 4.67
C MET A 32 -0.44 -6.66 5.35
N THR A 33 -1.42 -7.30 4.72
CA THR A 33 -2.02 -8.53 5.23
C THR A 33 -0.98 -9.65 5.34
N ALA A 34 -0.10 -9.82 4.35
CA ALA A 34 0.99 -10.81 4.39
C ALA A 34 1.98 -10.55 5.53
N ALA A 35 2.43 -9.29 5.70
CA ALA A 35 3.31 -8.89 6.78
C ALA A 35 2.67 -9.12 8.16
N TRP A 36 1.43 -8.65 8.35
CA TRP A 36 0.71 -8.82 9.60
C TRP A 36 0.39 -10.27 9.91
N MET A 37 0.11 -11.09 8.89
CA MET A 37 -0.13 -12.53 9.07
C MET A 37 1.14 -13.19 9.61
N ARG A 38 2.32 -12.89 9.06
CA ARG A 38 3.59 -13.41 9.58
C ARG A 38 3.86 -12.97 11.02
N MET A 39 3.55 -11.71 11.36
CA MET A 39 3.70 -11.19 12.73
C MET A 39 2.72 -11.84 13.72
N LYS A 40 1.46 -12.03 13.33
CA LYS A 40 0.39 -12.52 14.22
C LYS A 40 0.35 -14.05 14.34
N TYR A 41 0.70 -14.75 13.26
CA TYR A 41 0.65 -16.21 13.15
C TYR A 41 2.02 -16.77 12.73
N PRO A 42 3.08 -16.56 13.52
CA PRO A 42 4.43 -16.98 13.13
C PRO A 42 4.61 -18.50 13.09
N TYR A 43 3.68 -19.27 13.66
CA TYR A 43 3.65 -20.72 13.64
C TYR A 43 2.90 -21.30 12.42
N ILE A 44 2.31 -20.44 11.57
CA ILE A 44 1.61 -20.87 10.34
C ILE A 44 2.42 -20.49 9.09
N LEU A 45 3.06 -19.33 9.09
CA LEU A 45 3.84 -18.80 7.97
C LEU A 45 5.31 -18.73 8.35
N ASP A 46 6.19 -19.27 7.54
CA ASP A 46 7.65 -19.19 7.73
C ASP A 46 8.22 -17.85 7.27
N GLY A 47 7.57 -17.23 6.28
CA GLY A 47 7.98 -15.95 5.73
C GLY A 47 6.86 -15.19 5.03
N ALA A 48 7.13 -13.93 4.71
CA ALA A 48 6.22 -13.11 3.93
C ALA A 48 6.99 -12.13 3.03
N VAL A 49 6.53 -11.98 1.79
CA VAL A 49 6.96 -10.96 0.84
C VAL A 49 5.84 -9.92 0.73
N ALA A 50 6.08 -8.75 1.33
CA ALA A 50 5.12 -7.65 1.41
C ALA A 50 5.52 -6.51 0.43
N ALA A 51 5.13 -6.66 -0.83
CA ALA A 51 5.48 -5.71 -1.88
C ALA A 51 4.66 -4.41 -1.76
N SER A 52 5.35 -3.25 -1.76
CA SER A 52 4.72 -1.92 -1.71
C SER A 52 3.64 -1.77 -0.62
N ALA A 53 3.87 -2.38 0.55
CA ALA A 53 2.91 -2.44 1.63
C ALA A 53 3.05 -1.21 2.56
N PRO A 54 2.05 -0.32 2.64
CA PRO A 54 2.13 0.89 3.47
C PRO A 54 1.83 0.58 4.94
N ILE A 55 2.59 -0.34 5.56
CA ILE A 55 2.38 -0.76 6.96
C ILE A 55 2.56 0.38 7.96
N TRP A 56 3.26 1.46 7.57
CA TRP A 56 3.55 2.62 8.41
C TRP A 56 2.70 3.88 8.10
N SER A 57 1.68 3.77 7.25
CA SER A 57 0.92 4.94 6.75
C SER A 57 -0.40 5.19 7.50
N PHE A 58 -0.37 5.14 8.84
CA PHE A 58 -1.55 5.28 9.70
C PHE A 58 -1.44 6.46 10.67
N THR A 59 -2.59 6.95 11.13
CA THR A 59 -2.64 7.90 12.24
C THR A 59 -2.08 7.29 13.52
N GLY A 60 -1.44 8.12 14.34
CA GLY A 60 -0.84 7.66 15.60
C GLY A 60 0.51 6.93 15.44
N MET A 61 1.01 6.81 14.22
CA MET A 61 2.37 6.35 13.94
C MET A 61 3.41 7.39 14.32
N HIS A 62 4.63 6.94 14.65
CA HIS A 62 5.77 7.81 14.87
C HIS A 62 6.90 7.53 13.87
N PRO A 63 7.35 8.52 13.08
CA PRO A 63 6.83 9.89 12.99
C PRO A 63 5.39 9.92 12.45
N SER A 64 4.66 11.01 12.73
CA SER A 64 3.26 11.16 12.28
C SER A 64 3.17 11.03 10.76
N TYR A 65 2.18 10.28 10.30
CA TYR A 65 1.89 10.14 8.88
C TYR A 65 1.51 11.49 8.25
N ASP A 66 2.20 11.87 7.19
CA ASP A 66 1.84 13.01 6.34
C ASP A 66 0.90 12.52 5.22
N TYR A 67 -0.37 12.91 5.30
CA TYR A 67 -1.39 12.58 4.30
C TYR A 67 -1.04 13.04 2.88
N ASN A 68 -0.16 14.03 2.74
CA ASN A 68 0.28 14.54 1.45
C ASN A 68 1.57 13.86 0.96
N ALA A 69 2.18 12.95 1.73
CA ALA A 69 3.46 12.33 1.37
C ALA A 69 3.40 11.62 0.02
N PHE A 70 2.34 10.84 -0.22
CA PHE A 70 2.11 10.18 -1.51
C PHE A 70 2.06 11.19 -2.66
N SER A 71 1.19 12.20 -2.54
CA SER A 71 1.01 13.22 -3.57
C SER A 71 2.29 14.03 -3.83
N LYS A 72 3.10 14.28 -2.79
CA LYS A 72 4.40 14.97 -2.93
C LYS A 72 5.40 14.13 -3.72
N VAL A 73 5.47 12.83 -3.48
CA VAL A 73 6.33 11.91 -4.23
C VAL A 73 5.87 11.83 -5.68
N VAL A 74 4.57 11.61 -5.93
CA VAL A 74 4.00 11.58 -7.27
C VAL A 74 4.28 12.87 -8.04
N ALA A 75 4.07 14.03 -7.41
CA ALA A 75 4.32 15.31 -8.05
C ALA A 75 5.81 15.56 -8.30
N ARG A 76 6.71 15.08 -7.42
CA ARG A 76 8.16 15.14 -7.65
C ARG A 76 8.57 14.28 -8.85
N ASP A 77 8.07 13.05 -8.92
CA ASP A 77 8.44 12.07 -9.94
C ASP A 77 7.89 12.44 -11.32
N ALA A 78 6.74 13.12 -11.38
CA ALA A 78 6.15 13.64 -12.61
C ALA A 78 6.97 14.78 -13.26
N GLY A 79 8.01 15.29 -12.60
CA GLY A 79 8.88 16.34 -13.12
C GLY A 79 8.40 17.77 -12.85
N VAL A 80 9.33 18.73 -12.96
CA VAL A 80 9.13 20.14 -12.58
C VAL A 80 7.92 20.80 -13.26
N PRO A 81 7.74 20.70 -14.59
CA PRO A 81 6.61 21.36 -15.26
C PRO A 81 5.26 20.83 -14.74
N CYS A 82 5.12 19.51 -14.62
CA CYS A 82 3.90 18.86 -14.12
C CYS A 82 3.63 19.19 -12.65
N ARG A 83 4.67 19.12 -11.81
CA ARG A 83 4.62 19.43 -10.38
C ARG A 83 4.06 20.81 -10.10
N ASP A 84 4.52 21.82 -10.83
CA ASP A 84 4.18 23.21 -10.51
C ASP A 84 2.73 23.53 -10.93
N HIS A 85 2.16 22.82 -11.90
CA HIS A 85 0.73 22.86 -12.17
C HIS A 85 -0.14 22.29 -11.03
N PHE A 86 0.32 21.29 -10.27
CA PHE A 86 -0.41 20.80 -9.09
C PHE A 86 -0.54 21.86 -7.98
N LYS A 87 0.38 22.83 -7.91
CA LYS A 87 0.33 23.94 -6.94
C LYS A 87 -0.61 25.06 -7.36
N VAL A 88 -0.70 25.32 -8.67
CA VAL A 88 -1.42 26.47 -9.23
C VAL A 88 -2.90 26.15 -9.52
N ARG A 89 -3.26 24.89 -9.81
CA ARG A 89 -4.66 24.54 -10.12
C ARG A 89 -5.64 24.69 -8.94
N PRO A 90 -5.32 24.29 -7.70
CA PRO A 90 -6.26 24.45 -6.59
C PRO A 90 -6.64 25.91 -6.33
N SER A 91 -5.71 26.85 -6.50
CA SER A 91 -6.00 28.28 -6.37
C SER A 91 -6.84 28.81 -7.52
N LEU A 92 -6.57 28.37 -8.76
CA LEU A 92 -7.39 28.73 -9.93
C LEU A 92 -8.81 28.14 -9.86
N LEU A 93 -8.96 26.88 -9.48
CA LEU A 93 -10.29 26.25 -9.32
C LEU A 93 -11.13 26.97 -8.25
N ARG A 94 -10.47 27.44 -7.19
CA ARG A 94 -11.12 28.18 -6.10
C ARG A 94 -11.55 29.60 -6.51
N THR A 95 -10.85 30.23 -7.46
CA THR A 95 -11.13 31.60 -7.91
C THR A 95 -12.03 31.67 -9.13
N THR A 96 -11.97 30.69 -10.04
CA THR A 96 -12.69 30.76 -11.33
C THR A 96 -13.85 29.77 -11.44
N GLY A 97 -13.96 28.78 -10.56
CA GLY A 97 -15.00 27.74 -10.61
C GLY A 97 -14.97 26.87 -11.87
N PHE A 98 -13.94 27.01 -12.72
CA PHE A 98 -13.88 26.40 -14.04
C PHE A 98 -12.71 25.42 -14.13
N TRP A 99 -13.01 24.14 -14.38
CA TRP A 99 -12.01 23.14 -14.76
C TRP A 99 -11.59 23.36 -16.22
N SER A 100 -10.65 24.27 -16.47
CA SER A 100 -10.00 24.32 -17.78
C SER A 100 -8.92 23.24 -17.86
N ALA A 101 -9.23 22.13 -18.52
CA ALA A 101 -8.30 21.06 -18.88
C ALA A 101 -7.44 21.43 -20.10
N SER A 102 -6.88 22.64 -20.14
CA SER A 102 -6.03 23.06 -21.24
C SER A 102 -4.62 22.50 -21.05
N THR A 103 -4.36 21.41 -21.77
CA THR A 103 -3.07 20.82 -22.18
C THR A 103 -2.10 20.40 -21.08
N CYS A 104 -2.21 19.12 -20.68
CA CYS A 104 -1.03 18.32 -20.33
C CYS A 104 -0.15 18.18 -21.58
N GLY A 105 0.87 19.02 -21.70
CA GLY A 105 2.08 18.67 -22.45
C GLY A 105 3.13 18.26 -21.42
N CYS A 106 3.34 16.96 -21.28
CA CYS A 106 4.63 16.46 -20.79
C CYS A 106 5.67 16.64 -21.90
#